data_AF-I7M1X0-F1
#
_entry.id   AF-I7M1X0-F1
#
_cell.length_a   1.000
_cell.length_b   1.000
_cell.length_c   1.000
_cell.angle_alpha   90.00
_cell.angle_beta   90.00
_cell.angle_gamma   90.00
#
_symmetry.space_group_name_H-M   'P 1'
#
loop_
_entity.id
_entity.type
_entity.pdbx_description
1 polymer ?
#
loop_
_entity_poly.entity_id
_entity_poly.type
_entity_poly.pdbx_seq_one_letter_code
_entity_poly.pdbx_strand_id
1 'polypeptide(L)'
;MQKLSPLDQLDPNNVGGREQMINRMYSHQTALLKIKPTLDTKKPPKPHVDANKKDKPPLKYKKLLEYGNVYKTFSAVVGASKPLIDSKEPETTKFKSFWGKKNKAQKFQEKEHELNLRAQQKRIQGIGSMQERKKNPNDPLAHPTYLLSSDPQPKTNNYLLKQILKPQKTANQIDLSRLYPKKEKKEKLQPEGGQDQVYQEFSFRPQSAKPVERSSSYMKKTDGKKEPPKPVIDKSKRPQTAKTITKEQYEQYKKEIQMKQSGIIEVDFVDEIPKAKGVKESDYEYIKQALIQLLIKYRIYQERDMKILFGRTVVHNQHMKMDKLDQIFEEIKSELDK
;
A
#
# COMPACT_ATOMS: atom_id res chain seq x y z
N MET A 1 25.40 41.97 -5.76
CA MET A 1 24.16 41.20 -5.49
C MET A 1 23.62 40.69 -6.82
N GLN A 2 23.56 39.36 -7.01
CA GLN A 2 23.01 38.78 -8.24
C GLN A 2 21.50 39.04 -8.28
N LYS A 3 20.99 39.65 -9.35
CA LYS A 3 19.55 39.83 -9.55
C LYS A 3 18.96 38.45 -9.84
N LEU A 4 18.04 38.00 -8.98
CA LEU A 4 17.31 36.75 -9.15
C LEU A 4 16.51 36.77 -10.47
N SER A 5 16.32 35.59 -11.06
CA SER A 5 15.64 35.47 -12.36
C SER A 5 14.14 35.82 -12.22
N PRO A 6 13.46 36.27 -13.28
CA PRO A 6 12.02 36.55 -13.23
C PRO A 6 11.16 35.34 -12.81
N LEU A 7 11.66 34.12 -12.96
CA LEU A 7 11.01 32.89 -12.48
C LEU A 7 11.09 32.71 -10.94
N ASP A 8 12.01 33.41 -10.28
CA ASP A 8 12.18 33.36 -8.83
C ASP A 8 11.32 34.41 -8.10
N GLN A 9 10.62 35.28 -8.84
CA GLN A 9 9.67 36.23 -8.26
C GLN A 9 8.33 35.53 -7.98
N LEU A 10 8.22 34.99 -6.78
CA LEU A 10 7.00 34.34 -6.28
C LEU A 10 5.87 35.38 -6.14
N ASP A 11 4.75 35.16 -6.84
CA ASP A 11 3.53 35.95 -6.70
C ASP A 11 2.99 35.81 -5.26
N PRO A 12 2.88 36.91 -4.49
CA PRO A 12 2.45 36.87 -3.10
C PRO A 12 1.02 36.33 -2.92
N ASN A 13 0.20 36.31 -3.98
CA ASN A 13 -1.19 35.87 -3.92
C ASN A 13 -1.35 34.34 -4.07
N ASN A 14 -0.31 33.62 -4.47
CA ASN A 14 -0.38 32.17 -4.73
C ASN A 14 0.18 31.34 -3.55
N VAL A 15 -0.47 31.44 -2.38
CA VAL A 15 -0.03 30.79 -1.14
C VAL A 15 0.07 29.27 -1.30
N GLY A 16 -0.88 28.64 -2.01
CA GLY A 16 -0.91 27.20 -2.23
C GLY A 16 0.19 26.70 -3.18
N GLY A 17 0.46 27.43 -4.26
CA GLY A 17 1.55 27.11 -5.19
C GLY A 17 2.93 27.25 -4.54
N ARG A 18 3.09 28.24 -3.66
CA ARG A 18 4.32 28.47 -2.89
C ARG A 18 4.64 27.30 -1.96
N GLU A 19 3.65 26.82 -1.22
CA GLU A 19 3.84 25.66 -0.33
C GLU A 19 4.24 24.40 -1.11
N GLN A 20 3.59 24.13 -2.23
CA GLN A 20 3.95 23.00 -3.09
C GLN A 20 5.37 23.10 -3.66
N MET A 21 5.79 24.31 -4.05
CA MET A 21 7.13 24.54 -4.57
C MET A 21 8.20 24.35 -3.48
N ILE A 22 7.97 24.90 -2.29
CA ILE A 22 8.86 24.75 -1.14
C ILE A 22 8.99 23.27 -0.76
N ASN A 23 7.86 22.55 -0.69
CA ASN A 23 7.88 21.11 -0.39
C ASN A 23 8.66 20.32 -1.44
N ARG A 24 8.50 20.65 -2.73
CA ARG A 24 9.24 20.00 -3.81
C ARG A 24 10.74 20.29 -3.76
N MET A 25 11.13 21.54 -3.46
CA MET A 25 12.52 21.92 -3.26
C MET A 25 13.14 21.18 -2.07
N TYR A 26 12.42 21.10 -0.96
CA TYR A 26 12.86 20.38 0.24
C TYR A 26 13.02 18.88 -0.02
N SER A 27 12.04 18.25 -0.68
CA SER A 27 12.13 16.83 -1.09
C SER A 27 13.31 16.57 -2.02
N HIS A 28 13.59 17.47 -2.96
CA HIS A 28 14.73 17.36 -3.85
C HIS A 28 16.07 17.49 -3.10
N GLN A 29 16.20 18.48 -2.22
CA GLN A 29 17.41 18.67 -1.40
C GLN A 29 17.68 17.47 -0.49
N THR A 30 16.64 16.96 0.18
CA THR A 30 16.76 15.77 1.02
C THR A 30 17.12 14.52 0.21
N ALA A 31 16.59 14.39 -1.01
CA ALA A 31 17.01 13.33 -1.92
C ALA A 31 18.48 13.45 -2.30
N LEU A 32 18.96 14.65 -2.67
CA LEU A 32 20.38 14.88 -2.98
C LEU A 32 21.33 14.56 -1.82
N LEU A 33 20.93 14.88 -0.59
CA LEU A 33 21.71 14.53 0.62
C LEU A 33 21.70 13.02 0.91
N LYS A 34 20.63 12.31 0.53
CA LYS A 34 20.46 10.86 0.73
C LYS A 34 21.03 10.01 -0.40
N ILE A 35 21.34 10.59 -1.56
CA ILE A 35 22.03 9.87 -2.63
C ILE A 35 23.34 9.36 -2.06
N LYS A 36 23.53 8.04 -2.08
CA LYS A 36 24.78 7.41 -1.68
C LYS A 36 25.91 8.14 -2.43
N PRO A 37 26.99 8.55 -1.74
CA PRO A 37 28.05 9.33 -2.35
C PRO A 37 28.43 8.70 -3.70
N THR A 38 28.27 9.49 -4.76
CA THR A 38 28.58 9.09 -6.13
C THR A 38 29.97 8.48 -6.13
N LEU A 39 30.06 7.24 -6.62
CA LEU A 39 31.28 6.46 -6.91
C LEU A 39 32.56 7.11 -6.39
N ASP A 40 33.10 6.58 -5.28
CA ASP A 40 34.37 6.99 -4.69
C ASP A 40 35.49 6.88 -5.75
N THR A 41 35.75 7.97 -6.50
CA THR A 41 36.64 7.99 -7.68
C THR A 41 38.10 7.75 -7.31
N LYS A 42 38.43 7.82 -6.02
CA LYS A 42 39.74 7.47 -5.48
C LYS A 42 39.97 5.96 -5.43
N LYS A 43 38.90 5.14 -5.44
CA LYS A 43 39.02 3.69 -5.45
C LYS A 43 39.01 3.21 -6.92
N PRO A 44 40.03 2.47 -7.36
CA PRO A 44 39.99 1.86 -8.68
C PRO A 44 38.78 0.91 -8.78
N PRO A 45 38.19 0.74 -9.97
CA PRO A 45 37.09 -0.19 -10.16
C PRO A 45 37.51 -1.58 -9.68
N LYS A 46 36.59 -2.30 -9.03
CA LYS A 46 36.85 -3.68 -8.61
C LYS A 46 37.29 -4.47 -9.84
N PRO A 47 38.38 -5.26 -9.75
CA PRO A 47 38.81 -6.09 -10.86
C PRO A 47 37.66 -7.01 -11.28
N HIS A 48 37.52 -7.23 -12.59
CA HIS A 48 36.51 -8.13 -13.13
C HIS A 48 36.66 -9.52 -12.47
N VAL A 49 35.56 -10.26 -12.31
CA VAL A 49 35.54 -11.57 -11.64
C VAL A 49 36.54 -12.57 -12.26
N ASP A 50 36.99 -12.30 -13.49
CA ASP A 50 37.96 -13.11 -14.22
C ASP A 50 39.42 -12.74 -13.96
N ALA A 51 39.73 -11.55 -13.47
CA ALA A 51 41.11 -11.07 -13.33
C ALA A 51 41.94 -11.89 -12.32
N ASN A 52 41.28 -12.58 -11.39
CA ASN A 52 41.92 -13.41 -10.37
C ASN A 52 41.64 -14.91 -10.54
N LYS A 53 41.14 -15.36 -11.69
CA LYS A 53 41.01 -16.79 -11.96
C LYS A 53 42.40 -17.37 -12.22
N LYS A 54 43.10 -17.74 -11.13
CA LYS A 54 44.19 -18.72 -11.19
C LYS A 54 43.64 -19.96 -11.90
N ASP A 55 44.40 -20.48 -12.86
CA ASP A 55 44.04 -21.68 -13.63
C ASP A 55 43.54 -22.76 -12.69
N LYS A 56 42.22 -22.96 -12.65
CA LYS A 56 41.63 -23.98 -11.79
C LYS A 56 42.10 -25.32 -12.35
N PRO A 57 42.65 -26.22 -11.51
CA PRO A 57 42.97 -27.55 -11.97
C PRO A 57 41.71 -28.18 -12.58
N PRO A 58 41.84 -28.96 -13.66
CA PRO A 58 40.69 -29.54 -14.35
C PRO A 58 39.84 -30.31 -13.33
N LEU A 59 38.55 -29.94 -13.26
CA LEU A 59 37.59 -30.54 -12.34
C LEU A 59 37.55 -32.05 -12.59
N LYS A 60 38.06 -32.85 -11.65
CA LYS A 60 37.93 -34.31 -11.67
C LYS A 60 36.50 -34.66 -11.27
N TYR A 61 35.61 -34.72 -12.26
CA TYR A 61 34.20 -35.02 -12.05
C TYR A 61 33.99 -36.49 -11.63
N LYS A 62 33.93 -36.79 -10.33
CA LYS A 62 33.63 -38.13 -9.80
C LYS A 62 32.16 -38.58 -10.00
N LYS A 63 31.30 -37.76 -10.61
CA LYS A 63 29.85 -37.99 -10.76
C LYS A 63 29.36 -37.90 -12.21
N LEU A 64 30.16 -38.32 -13.19
CA LEU A 64 29.74 -38.28 -14.62
C LEU A 64 28.45 -39.07 -14.88
N LEU A 65 28.23 -40.16 -14.14
CA LEU A 65 27.05 -41.01 -14.30
C LEU A 65 25.75 -40.32 -13.85
N GLU A 66 25.82 -39.45 -12.83
CA GLU A 66 24.64 -38.76 -12.26
C GLU A 66 24.12 -37.65 -13.18
N TYR A 67 24.98 -37.09 -14.03
CA TYR A 67 24.67 -35.99 -14.95
C TYR A 67 24.69 -36.41 -16.42
N GLY A 68 24.47 -37.70 -16.71
CA GLY A 68 24.63 -38.26 -18.05
C GLY A 68 23.88 -37.49 -19.15
N ASN A 69 22.68 -36.96 -18.86
CA ASN A 69 21.92 -36.17 -19.82
C ASN A 69 22.51 -34.77 -20.05
N VAL A 70 23.00 -34.11 -18.99
CA VAL A 70 23.63 -32.78 -19.06
C VAL A 70 24.97 -32.87 -19.78
N TYR A 71 25.71 -33.95 -19.56
CA TYR A 71 26.99 -34.18 -20.24
C TYR A 71 26.79 -34.51 -21.72
N LYS A 72 25.78 -35.33 -22.06
CA LYS A 72 25.39 -35.61 -23.45
C LYS A 72 25.01 -34.34 -24.21
N THR A 73 24.15 -33.49 -23.64
CA THR A 73 23.74 -32.24 -24.29
C THR A 73 24.92 -31.29 -24.45
N PHE A 74 25.79 -31.18 -23.46
CA PHE A 74 26.99 -30.34 -23.55
C PHE A 74 27.98 -30.86 -24.61
N SER A 75 28.22 -32.18 -24.68
CA SER A 75 29.09 -32.77 -25.71
C SER A 75 28.51 -32.60 -27.12
N ALA A 76 27.19 -32.66 -27.27
CA ALA A 76 26.50 -32.45 -28.53
C ALA A 76 26.64 -30.99 -29.02
N VAL A 77 26.59 -30.03 -28.10
CA VAL A 77 26.81 -28.60 -28.41
C VAL A 77 28.27 -28.32 -28.75
N VAL A 78 29.22 -28.93 -28.04
CA VAL A 78 30.66 -28.76 -28.32
C VAL A 78 31.06 -29.44 -29.64
N GLY A 79 30.45 -30.56 -30.00
CA GLY A 79 30.69 -31.27 -31.26
C GLY A 79 30.00 -30.67 -32.48
N ALA A 80 29.06 -29.73 -32.30
CA ALA A 80 28.40 -29.04 -33.40
C ALA A 80 29.33 -27.96 -33.98
N SER A 81 30.06 -28.29 -35.04
CA SER A 81 31.01 -27.40 -35.72
C SER A 81 30.38 -26.20 -36.43
N LYS A 82 29.03 -26.14 -36.50
CA LYS A 82 28.27 -25.02 -37.04
C LYS A 82 27.26 -24.59 -35.99
N PRO A 83 27.09 -23.28 -35.74
CA PRO A 83 26.02 -22.78 -34.88
C PRO A 83 24.68 -23.08 -35.56
N LEU A 84 24.06 -24.20 -35.22
CA LEU A 84 22.66 -24.43 -35.54
C LEU A 84 21.85 -23.49 -34.64
N ILE A 85 21.55 -22.31 -35.18
CA ILE A 85 20.49 -21.46 -34.62
C ILE A 85 19.18 -22.17 -34.94
N ASP A 86 18.74 -23.03 -34.03
CA ASP A 86 17.39 -23.58 -34.12
C ASP A 86 16.41 -22.42 -33.98
N SER A 87 15.65 -22.16 -35.04
CA SER A 87 14.64 -21.08 -35.08
C SER A 87 13.37 -21.47 -34.33
N LYS A 88 13.32 -22.68 -33.79
CA LYS A 88 12.22 -23.14 -32.95
C LYS A 88 12.25 -22.40 -31.63
N GLU A 89 11.10 -21.88 -31.23
CA GLU A 89 10.91 -21.30 -29.91
C GLU A 89 11.39 -22.33 -28.87
N PRO A 90 12.31 -21.95 -27.97
CA PRO A 90 12.86 -22.91 -27.01
C PRO A 90 11.70 -23.51 -26.23
N GLU A 91 11.71 -24.83 -26.04
CA GLU A 91 10.77 -25.49 -25.14
C GLU A 91 11.00 -24.96 -23.72
N THR A 92 10.33 -23.85 -23.41
CA THR A 92 10.33 -23.30 -22.07
C THR A 92 9.58 -24.31 -21.22
N THR A 93 10.28 -24.92 -20.26
CA THR A 93 9.64 -25.61 -19.15
C THR A 93 8.65 -24.63 -18.54
N LYS A 94 7.35 -24.85 -18.77
CA LYS A 94 6.29 -23.99 -18.25
C LYS A 94 6.38 -24.04 -16.73
N PHE A 95 7.10 -23.09 -16.12
CA PHE A 95 7.30 -22.90 -14.68
C PHE A 95 6.00 -22.51 -13.94
N LYS A 96 4.84 -22.99 -14.38
CA LYS A 96 3.54 -22.70 -13.78
C LYS A 96 3.34 -23.36 -12.41
N SER A 97 4.18 -24.33 -12.03
CA SER A 97 3.98 -25.16 -10.82
C SER A 97 4.99 -24.94 -9.70
N PHE A 98 6.07 -24.18 -9.91
CA PHE A 98 7.14 -24.07 -8.89
C PHE A 98 6.88 -23.05 -7.79
N TRP A 99 5.91 -22.16 -8.00
CA TRP A 99 5.44 -21.25 -6.96
C TRP A 99 4.31 -21.97 -6.22
N GLY A 100 4.58 -22.41 -5.00
CA GLY A 100 3.65 -23.16 -4.15
C GLY A 100 2.25 -22.53 -4.10
N LYS A 101 1.26 -23.32 -3.66
CA LYS A 101 -0.14 -22.88 -3.56
C LYS A 101 -0.23 -21.50 -2.89
N LYS A 102 -0.48 -20.45 -3.67
CA LYS A 102 -0.59 -19.07 -3.16
C LYS A 102 -1.63 -19.02 -2.05
N ASN A 103 -1.29 -18.33 -0.96
CA ASN A 103 -2.18 -18.14 0.18
C ASN A 103 -3.47 -17.42 -0.28
N LYS A 104 -4.60 -17.65 0.40
CA LYS A 104 -5.88 -17.01 0.05
C LYS A 104 -5.78 -15.48 0.01
N ALA A 105 -4.99 -14.89 0.91
CA ALA A 105 -4.71 -13.45 0.93
C ALA A 105 -3.98 -12.97 -0.34
N GLN A 106 -2.95 -13.70 -0.79
CA GLN A 106 -2.24 -13.36 -2.03
C GLN A 106 -3.15 -13.47 -3.25
N LYS A 107 -4.02 -14.48 -3.32
CA LYS A 107 -5.02 -14.60 -4.40
C LYS A 107 -6.00 -13.43 -4.42
N PHE A 108 -6.39 -12.92 -3.26
CA PHE A 108 -7.26 -11.75 -3.16
C PHE A 108 -6.55 -10.49 -3.67
N GLN A 109 -5.31 -10.26 -3.22
CA GLN A 109 -4.48 -9.13 -3.68
C GLN A 109 -4.25 -9.18 -5.19
N GLU A 110 -3.94 -10.36 -5.74
CA GLU A 110 -3.77 -10.52 -7.20
C GLU A 110 -5.04 -10.22 -7.96
N LYS A 111 -6.20 -10.67 -7.46
CA LYS A 111 -7.49 -10.40 -8.08
C LYS A 111 -7.86 -8.92 -8.03
N GLU A 112 -7.55 -8.24 -6.93
CA GLU A 112 -7.76 -6.79 -6.79
C GLU A 112 -6.83 -6.01 -7.73
N HIS A 113 -5.57 -6.40 -7.82
CA HIS A 113 -4.60 -5.85 -8.75
C HIS A 113 -5.03 -6.04 -10.21
N GLU A 114 -5.49 -7.24 -10.58
CA GLU A 114 -6.01 -7.53 -11.92
C GLU A 114 -7.25 -6.68 -12.25
N LEU A 115 -8.15 -6.49 -11.28
CA LEU A 115 -9.33 -5.63 -11.44
C LEU A 115 -8.92 -4.17 -11.67
N ASN A 116 -7.92 -3.69 -10.94
CA ASN A 116 -7.36 -2.35 -11.09
C ASN A 116 -6.71 -2.15 -12.47
N LEU A 117 -5.91 -3.11 -12.93
CA LEU A 117 -5.32 -3.08 -14.28
C LEU A 117 -6.41 -3.07 -15.36
N ARG A 118 -7.44 -3.90 -15.20
CA ARG A 118 -8.57 -3.94 -16.14
C ARG A 118 -9.36 -2.62 -16.13
N ALA A 119 -9.53 -1.99 -14.97
CA ALA A 119 -10.17 -0.69 -14.87
C ALA A 119 -9.33 0.42 -15.53
N GLN A 120 -8.01 0.39 -15.37
CA GLN A 120 -7.09 1.30 -16.08
C GLN A 120 -7.13 1.09 -17.59
N GLN A 121 -7.08 -0.16 -18.06
CA GLN A 121 -7.22 -0.48 -19.49
C GLN A 121 -8.55 0.03 -20.05
N LYS A 122 -9.67 -0.13 -19.33
CA LYS A 122 -10.96 0.44 -19.74
C LYS A 122 -10.95 1.96 -19.82
N ARG A 123 -10.25 2.64 -18.90
CA ARG A 123 -10.08 4.10 -18.99
C ARG A 123 -9.28 4.48 -20.22
N ILE A 124 -8.14 3.82 -20.45
CA ILE A 124 -7.28 4.07 -21.61
C ILE A 124 -8.03 3.82 -22.92
N GLN A 125 -8.80 2.74 -23.01
CA GLN A 125 -9.66 2.47 -24.18
C GLN A 125 -10.81 3.47 -24.32
N GLY A 126 -11.24 4.08 -23.21
CA GLY A 126 -12.22 5.16 -23.21
C GLY A 126 -11.65 6.50 -23.66
N ILE A 127 -10.32 6.69 -23.56
CA ILE A 127 -9.63 7.90 -24.02
C ILE A 127 -9.84 8.06 -25.51
N GLY A 128 -10.46 9.17 -25.89
CA GLY A 128 -10.81 9.46 -27.28
C GLY A 128 -12.12 8.83 -27.76
N SER A 129 -12.87 8.14 -26.88
CA SER A 129 -14.24 7.76 -27.19
C SER A 129 -15.10 9.00 -27.43
N MET A 130 -16.07 8.92 -28.35
CA MET A 130 -16.95 10.05 -28.67
C MET A 130 -17.68 10.62 -27.44
N GLN A 131 -17.93 9.80 -26.41
CA GLN A 131 -18.55 10.25 -25.16
C GLN A 131 -17.63 11.18 -24.35
N GLU A 132 -16.33 10.91 -24.30
CA GLU A 132 -15.36 11.77 -23.61
C GLU A 132 -15.09 13.04 -24.42
N ARG A 133 -14.95 12.89 -25.74
CA ARG A 133 -14.77 14.01 -26.68
C ARG A 133 -15.91 15.02 -26.61
N LYS A 134 -17.17 14.54 -26.49
CA LYS A 134 -18.35 15.40 -26.27
C LYS A 134 -18.30 16.24 -24.98
N LYS A 135 -17.58 15.79 -23.94
CA LYS A 135 -17.41 16.56 -22.70
C LYS A 135 -16.48 17.76 -22.89
N ASN A 136 -15.56 17.69 -23.86
CA ASN A 136 -14.73 18.82 -24.23
C ASN A 136 -15.50 19.69 -25.23
N PRO A 137 -15.98 20.88 -24.84
CA PRO A 137 -16.73 21.75 -25.75
C PRO A 137 -15.88 22.23 -26.94
N ASN A 138 -14.55 22.19 -26.81
CA ASN A 138 -13.61 22.67 -27.82
C ASN A 138 -13.09 21.55 -28.74
N ASP A 139 -13.60 20.31 -28.65
CA ASP A 139 -13.17 19.22 -29.54
C ASP A 139 -13.88 19.34 -30.90
N PRO A 140 -13.15 19.67 -31.99
CA PRO A 140 -13.75 19.93 -33.30
C PRO A 140 -14.40 18.69 -33.93
N LEU A 141 -13.95 17.49 -33.55
CA LEU A 141 -14.51 16.23 -34.05
C LEU A 141 -15.82 15.86 -33.34
N ALA A 142 -16.00 16.27 -32.08
CA ALA A 142 -17.25 16.04 -31.36
C ALA A 142 -18.31 17.12 -31.64
N HIS A 143 -17.86 18.37 -31.86
CA HIS A 143 -18.73 19.52 -32.10
C HIS A 143 -18.31 20.28 -33.37
N PRO A 144 -18.48 19.69 -34.56
CA PRO A 144 -18.01 20.28 -35.83
C PRO A 144 -18.68 21.62 -36.16
N THR A 145 -19.85 21.90 -35.57
CA THR A 145 -20.54 23.19 -35.67
C THR A 145 -19.71 24.35 -35.12
N TYR A 146 -18.79 24.12 -34.17
CA TYR A 146 -17.89 25.17 -33.70
C TYR A 146 -16.83 25.58 -34.73
N LEU A 147 -16.44 24.70 -35.65
CA LEU A 147 -15.52 25.03 -36.74
C LEU A 147 -16.20 25.85 -37.85
N LEU A 148 -17.49 25.64 -38.06
CA LEU A 148 -18.28 26.28 -39.13
C LEU A 148 -19.05 27.52 -38.65
N SER A 149 -19.17 27.71 -37.33
CA SER A 149 -19.72 28.90 -36.70
C SER A 149 -18.72 30.05 -36.82
N SER A 150 -18.86 30.86 -37.87
CA SER A 150 -18.08 32.07 -38.15
C SER A 150 -18.34 33.23 -37.20
N ASP A 151 -19.12 33.04 -36.13
CA ASP A 151 -19.36 34.07 -35.12
C ASP A 151 -18.26 34.01 -34.04
N PRO A 152 -17.30 34.96 -34.01
CA PRO A 152 -16.20 34.98 -33.05
C PRO A 152 -16.64 35.58 -31.71
N GLN A 153 -17.94 35.58 -31.42
CA GLN A 153 -18.44 36.04 -30.14
C GLN A 153 -18.57 34.82 -29.24
N PRO A 154 -17.67 34.63 -28.26
CA PRO A 154 -17.94 33.67 -27.21
C PRO A 154 -19.25 34.15 -26.60
N LYS A 155 -20.34 33.42 -26.87
CA LYS A 155 -21.50 33.44 -25.99
C LYS A 155 -20.93 32.94 -24.67
N THR A 156 -20.42 33.88 -23.88
CA THR A 156 -20.00 33.67 -22.51
C THR A 156 -21.29 33.25 -21.85
N ASN A 157 -21.52 31.94 -21.87
CA ASN A 157 -22.44 31.30 -20.98
C ASN A 157 -21.86 31.61 -19.61
N ASN A 158 -22.28 32.76 -19.08
CA ASN A 158 -21.97 33.33 -17.79
C ASN A 158 -22.35 32.37 -16.65
N TYR A 159 -22.72 31.13 -16.95
CA TYR A 159 -22.88 30.03 -16.04
C TYR A 159 -21.57 29.63 -15.36
N LEU A 160 -20.44 29.62 -16.07
CA LEU A 160 -19.14 29.30 -15.45
C LEU A 160 -18.67 30.47 -14.56
N LEU A 161 -18.80 31.71 -15.06
CA LEU A 161 -18.48 32.91 -14.27
C LEU A 161 -19.45 33.07 -13.09
N LYS A 162 -20.75 32.75 -13.22
CA LYS A 162 -21.71 32.68 -12.11
C LYS A 162 -21.45 31.52 -11.15
N GLN A 163 -20.78 30.43 -11.57
CA GLN A 163 -20.36 29.37 -10.66
C GLN A 163 -19.08 29.74 -9.90
N ILE A 164 -18.18 30.50 -10.52
CA ILE A 164 -16.94 31.00 -9.91
C ILE A 164 -17.21 32.20 -8.99
N LEU A 165 -18.15 33.08 -9.39
CA LEU A 165 -18.58 34.27 -8.62
C LEU A 165 -19.71 33.98 -7.64
N LYS A 166 -20.26 32.76 -7.59
CA LYS A 166 -21.05 32.35 -6.43
C LYS A 166 -20.08 32.41 -5.25
N PRO A 167 -20.34 33.23 -4.21
CA PRO A 167 -19.51 33.23 -3.04
C PRO A 167 -19.45 31.78 -2.56
N GLN A 168 -18.26 31.18 -2.61
CA GLN A 168 -18.08 29.88 -2.00
C GLN A 168 -18.48 30.08 -0.55
N LYS A 169 -19.60 29.45 -0.15
CA LYS A 169 -19.97 29.35 1.26
C LYS A 169 -18.74 28.75 1.92
N THR A 170 -17.97 29.58 2.60
CA THR A 170 -16.83 29.13 3.36
C THR A 170 -17.35 28.02 4.26
N ALA A 171 -16.64 26.90 4.30
CA ALA A 171 -17.04 25.70 5.04
C ALA A 171 -17.21 25.93 6.56
N ASN A 172 -17.10 27.17 7.02
CA ASN A 172 -17.30 27.63 8.39
C ASN A 172 -18.70 28.20 8.66
N GLN A 173 -19.56 28.37 7.65
CA GLN A 173 -21.00 28.53 7.87
C GLN A 173 -21.70 27.19 7.71
N ILE A 174 -21.47 26.30 8.69
CA ILE A 174 -22.39 25.20 8.94
C ILE A 174 -23.75 25.84 9.24
N ASP A 175 -24.73 25.56 8.40
CA ASP A 175 -26.12 25.93 8.63
C ASP A 175 -26.64 25.16 9.85
N LEU A 176 -26.36 25.69 11.03
CA LEU A 176 -26.74 25.15 12.35
C LEU A 176 -28.26 24.92 12.46
N SER A 177 -29.06 25.56 11.59
CA SER A 177 -30.50 25.35 11.53
C SER A 177 -30.91 23.95 11.08
N ARG A 178 -30.03 23.18 10.42
CA ARG A 178 -30.28 21.79 10.00
C ARG A 178 -29.85 20.74 11.03
N LEU A 179 -29.03 21.11 12.02
CA LEU A 179 -28.51 20.18 13.04
C LEU A 179 -29.38 20.12 14.30
N TYR A 180 -30.32 21.04 14.45
CA TYR A 180 -31.36 20.94 15.46
C TYR A 180 -32.67 20.59 14.75
N PRO A 181 -33.22 19.37 14.87
CA PRO A 181 -34.65 19.23 14.68
C PRO A 181 -35.28 20.20 15.67
N LYS A 182 -36.03 21.20 15.17
CA LYS A 182 -36.93 22.01 16.00
C LYS A 182 -37.74 21.00 16.82
N LYS A 183 -37.39 20.84 18.09
CA LYS A 183 -38.28 20.24 19.07
C LYS A 183 -39.39 21.27 19.22
N GLU A 184 -40.39 21.18 18.36
CA GLU A 184 -41.70 21.74 18.66
C GLU A 184 -42.07 21.15 20.03
N LYS A 185 -42.01 22.01 21.04
CA LYS A 185 -42.67 21.75 22.31
C LYS A 185 -44.13 21.50 21.96
N LYS A 186 -44.51 20.23 21.87
CA LYS A 186 -45.90 19.82 22.13
C LYS A 186 -46.14 20.08 23.61
N GLU A 187 -46.42 21.33 23.93
CA GLU A 187 -47.12 21.68 25.14
C GLU A 187 -48.46 20.95 25.06
N LYS A 188 -48.69 20.03 26.00
CA LYS A 188 -49.96 19.32 26.14
C LYS A 188 -51.00 20.35 26.59
N LEU A 189 -51.61 21.05 25.64
CA LEU A 189 -52.95 21.55 25.85
C LEU A 189 -53.93 20.41 25.60
N GLN A 190 -54.84 20.26 26.56
CA GLN A 190 -55.94 19.29 26.54
C GLN A 190 -56.78 19.48 25.27
N PRO A 191 -57.32 18.39 24.69
CA PRO A 191 -58.27 18.52 23.60
C PRO A 191 -59.65 18.81 24.18
N GLU A 192 -60.13 20.04 24.02
CA GLU A 192 -61.56 20.26 23.83
C GLU A 192 -61.83 20.35 22.33
N GLY A 193 -62.70 19.45 21.86
CA GLY A 193 -63.58 19.72 20.72
C GLY A 193 -62.98 19.73 19.32
N GLY A 194 -63.14 18.58 18.64
CA GLY A 194 -63.88 18.62 17.37
C GLY A 194 -63.09 18.73 16.06
N GLN A 195 -63.58 17.89 15.14
CA GLN A 195 -63.52 17.99 13.68
C GLN A 195 -62.39 17.24 12.96
N ASP A 196 -62.85 16.12 12.41
CA ASP A 196 -62.31 15.29 11.35
C ASP A 196 -61.50 16.05 10.29
N GLN A 197 -60.25 15.62 10.09
CA GLN A 197 -59.60 15.75 8.79
C GLN A 197 -58.94 14.43 8.40
N VAL A 198 -59.47 13.89 7.32
CA VAL A 198 -58.98 12.74 6.56
C VAL A 198 -57.60 13.06 6.00
N TYR A 199 -56.57 12.34 6.46
CA TYR A 199 -55.26 12.35 5.83
C TYR A 199 -55.10 11.13 4.92
N GLN A 200 -54.80 11.41 3.66
CA GLN A 200 -54.57 10.44 2.59
C GLN A 200 -53.17 9.83 2.76
N GLU A 201 -53.10 8.54 3.09
CA GLU A 201 -51.84 7.81 3.23
C GLU A 201 -51.14 7.63 1.86
N PHE A 202 -50.04 8.35 1.64
CA PHE A 202 -49.11 8.03 0.55
C PHE A 202 -48.13 6.94 1.00
N SER A 203 -48.44 5.69 0.66
CA SER A 203 -47.53 4.56 0.83
C SER A 203 -46.49 4.55 -0.30
N PHE A 204 -45.23 4.85 0.03
CA PHE A 204 -44.10 4.62 -0.87
C PHE A 204 -43.80 3.12 -0.93
N ARG A 205 -44.30 2.46 -1.98
CA ARG A 205 -43.93 1.10 -2.37
C ARG A 205 -42.48 1.11 -2.89
N PRO A 206 -41.52 0.40 -2.27
CA PRO A 206 -40.21 0.21 -2.86
C PRO A 206 -40.37 -0.69 -4.10
N GLN A 207 -39.93 -0.19 -5.26
CA GLN A 207 -39.87 -0.99 -6.48
C GLN A 207 -38.86 -2.13 -6.29
N SER A 208 -39.38 -3.35 -6.26
CA SER A 208 -38.59 -4.57 -6.29
C SER A 208 -37.81 -4.63 -7.61
N ALA A 209 -36.49 -4.60 -7.51
CA ALA A 209 -35.61 -4.87 -8.64
C ALA A 209 -35.86 -6.30 -9.13
N LYS A 210 -36.30 -6.44 -10.38
CA LYS A 210 -36.49 -7.74 -11.04
C LYS A 210 -35.13 -8.47 -11.14
N PRO A 211 -35.04 -9.75 -10.74
CA PRO A 211 -33.83 -10.53 -10.98
C PRO A 211 -33.70 -10.80 -12.48
N VAL A 212 -32.53 -10.49 -13.03
CA VAL A 212 -32.15 -10.85 -14.40
C VAL A 212 -31.84 -12.34 -14.40
N GLU A 213 -32.72 -13.13 -15.00
CA GLU A 213 -32.49 -14.54 -15.29
C GLU A 213 -31.34 -14.66 -16.30
N ARG A 214 -30.19 -15.14 -15.83
CA ARG A 214 -29.15 -15.68 -16.70
C ARG A 214 -29.36 -17.18 -16.80
N SER A 215 -29.95 -17.60 -17.91
CA SER A 215 -29.91 -18.98 -18.39
C SER A 215 -28.45 -19.41 -18.54
N SER A 216 -28.03 -20.35 -17.69
CA SER A 216 -26.79 -21.10 -17.91
C SER A 216 -27.12 -22.58 -17.87
N SER A 217 -27.44 -23.11 -19.05
CA SER A 217 -27.47 -24.55 -19.31
C SER A 217 -26.03 -25.06 -19.37
N TYR A 218 -25.55 -25.69 -18.30
CA TYR A 218 -24.42 -26.60 -18.37
C TYR A 218 -24.76 -27.89 -17.64
N MET A 219 -24.79 -28.97 -18.42
CA MET A 219 -24.93 -30.33 -17.95
C MET A 219 -23.85 -30.65 -16.91
N LYS A 220 -24.27 -31.13 -15.74
CA LYS A 220 -23.40 -31.76 -14.75
C LYS A 220 -23.63 -33.27 -14.79
N LYS A 221 -22.60 -34.02 -15.19
CA LYS A 221 -22.42 -35.41 -14.77
C LYS A 221 -21.93 -35.38 -13.32
N THR A 222 -22.68 -36.02 -12.44
CA THR A 222 -22.42 -36.10 -11.00
C THR A 222 -21.63 -37.37 -10.70
N ASP A 223 -20.33 -37.24 -10.40
CA ASP A 223 -19.61 -38.23 -9.61
C ASP A 223 -19.57 -37.77 -8.16
N GLY A 224 -20.15 -38.60 -7.29
CA GLY A 224 -20.36 -38.35 -5.88
C GLY A 224 -19.06 -38.08 -5.12
N LYS A 225 -18.89 -36.83 -4.69
CA LYS A 225 -18.03 -36.47 -3.56
C LYS A 225 -18.88 -35.76 -2.52
N LYS A 226 -19.02 -36.39 -1.35
CA LYS A 226 -19.64 -35.80 -0.15
C LYS A 226 -18.89 -34.51 0.20
N GLU A 227 -19.56 -33.37 0.07
CA GLU A 227 -19.07 -32.08 0.56
C GLU A 227 -19.06 -32.07 2.10
N PRO A 228 -18.01 -31.53 2.75
CA PRO A 228 -18.00 -31.37 4.19
C PRO A 228 -19.04 -30.31 4.64
N PRO A 229 -19.63 -30.46 5.83
CA PRO A 229 -20.66 -29.57 6.34
C PRO A 229 -20.14 -28.12 6.42
N LYS A 230 -20.93 -27.19 5.88
CA LYS A 230 -20.65 -25.75 5.93
C LYS A 230 -20.60 -25.29 7.39
N PRO A 231 -19.65 -24.44 7.78
CA PRO A 231 -19.57 -23.93 9.15
C PRO A 231 -20.83 -23.11 9.46
N VAL A 232 -21.52 -23.50 10.54
CA VAL A 232 -22.66 -22.78 11.10
C VAL A 232 -22.13 -21.45 11.64
N ILE A 233 -22.38 -20.36 10.89
CA ILE A 233 -22.05 -19.01 11.32
C ILE A 233 -23.07 -18.62 12.40
N ASP A 234 -22.60 -18.55 13.65
CA ASP A 234 -23.37 -18.13 14.81
C ASP A 234 -23.79 -16.65 14.63
N LYS A 235 -25.07 -16.45 14.31
CA LYS A 235 -25.67 -15.13 14.03
C LYS A 235 -25.92 -14.30 15.30
N SER A 236 -25.49 -14.77 16.48
CA SER A 236 -25.73 -14.10 17.77
C SER A 236 -24.80 -12.91 18.04
N LYS A 237 -23.68 -12.77 17.32
CA LYS A 237 -22.76 -11.63 17.48
C LYS A 237 -23.17 -10.46 16.60
N ARG A 238 -24.19 -9.71 17.02
CA ARG A 238 -24.47 -8.38 16.45
C ARG A 238 -23.23 -7.50 16.67
N PRO A 239 -22.72 -6.82 15.62
CA PRO A 239 -21.65 -5.85 15.79
C PRO A 239 -22.15 -4.78 16.77
N GLN A 240 -21.39 -4.55 17.84
CA GLN A 240 -21.70 -3.50 18.80
C GLN A 240 -21.85 -2.18 18.04
N THR A 241 -22.99 -1.52 18.23
CA THR A 241 -23.30 -0.24 17.60
C THR A 241 -22.16 0.73 17.85
N ALA A 242 -21.62 1.31 16.78
CA ALA A 242 -20.50 2.24 16.86
C ALA A 242 -20.85 3.36 17.83
N LYS A 243 -20.10 3.46 18.94
CA LYS A 243 -20.26 4.55 19.90
C LYS A 243 -19.91 5.84 19.16
N THR A 244 -20.85 6.79 19.14
CA THR A 244 -20.59 8.14 18.64
C THR A 244 -19.66 8.85 19.61
N ILE A 245 -18.42 9.07 19.17
CA ILE A 245 -17.36 9.76 19.91
C ILE A 245 -17.51 11.27 19.68
N THR A 246 -17.36 12.09 20.71
CA THR A 246 -17.43 13.55 20.56
C THR A 246 -16.17 14.08 19.84
N LYS A 247 -16.27 15.25 19.21
CA LYS A 247 -15.15 15.86 18.47
C LYS A 247 -13.90 16.04 19.35
N GLU A 248 -14.09 16.43 20.61
CA GLU A 248 -13.02 16.59 21.60
C GLU A 248 -12.32 15.28 21.93
N GLN A 249 -13.09 14.19 22.11
CA GLN A 249 -12.54 12.85 22.30
C GLN A 249 -11.75 12.37 21.07
N TYR A 250 -12.20 12.72 19.87
CA TYR A 250 -11.47 12.40 18.63
C TYR A 250 -10.15 13.18 18.52
N GLU A 251 -10.13 14.46 18.90
CA GLU A 251 -8.88 15.25 18.91
C GLU A 251 -7.89 14.77 19.98
N GLN A 252 -8.38 14.37 21.16
CA GLN A 252 -7.56 13.70 22.17
C GLN A 252 -6.97 12.39 21.64
N TYR A 253 -7.80 11.55 21.02
CA TYR A 253 -7.35 10.29 20.41
C TYR A 253 -6.32 10.52 19.29
N LYS A 254 -6.52 11.55 18.46
CA LYS A 254 -5.58 11.94 17.39
C LYS A 254 -4.24 12.40 17.96
N LYS A 255 -4.23 13.23 19.02
CA LYS A 255 -3.00 13.64 19.71
C LYS A 255 -2.28 12.44 20.35
N GLU A 256 -3.03 11.51 20.92
CA GLU A 256 -2.47 10.28 21.52
C GLU A 256 -1.83 9.37 20.45
N ILE A 257 -2.44 9.25 19.27
CA ILE A 257 -1.85 8.54 18.12
C ILE A 257 -0.63 9.28 17.59
N GLN A 258 -0.67 10.60 17.48
CA GLN A 258 0.46 11.40 16.99
C GLN A 258 1.66 11.33 17.94
N MET A 259 1.44 11.39 19.26
CA MET A 259 2.50 11.17 20.25
C MET A 259 3.02 9.74 20.22
N LYS A 260 2.16 8.74 19.99
CA LYS A 260 2.58 7.34 19.77
C LYS A 260 3.38 7.18 18.47
N GLN A 261 3.14 8.00 17.45
CA GLN A 261 3.85 7.92 16.15
C GLN A 261 5.15 8.74 16.13
N SER A 262 5.22 9.87 16.82
CA SER A 262 6.42 10.74 16.83
C SER A 262 7.54 10.25 17.78
N GLY A 263 7.25 9.26 18.62
CA GLY A 263 8.24 8.59 19.49
C GLY A 263 8.64 7.18 19.01
N ILE A 264 8.04 6.68 17.93
CA ILE A 264 8.50 5.44 17.30
C ILE A 264 9.77 5.80 16.53
N ILE A 265 10.92 5.50 17.13
CA ILE A 265 12.12 5.20 16.35
C ILE A 265 11.64 4.20 15.29
N GLU A 266 11.62 4.55 14.00
CA GLU A 266 11.39 3.55 12.95
C GLU A 266 12.56 2.57 13.04
N VAL A 267 12.30 1.45 13.69
CA VAL A 267 13.32 0.59 14.30
C VAL A 267 13.99 -0.29 13.24
N ASP A 268 14.90 0.30 12.45
CA ASP A 268 15.79 -0.37 11.50
C ASP A 268 16.92 -1.20 12.18
N PHE A 269 16.78 -1.59 13.45
CA PHE A 269 17.73 -2.52 14.10
C PHE A 269 17.33 -4.00 14.00
N VAL A 270 16.21 -4.32 13.33
CA VAL A 270 15.74 -5.72 13.17
C VAL A 270 16.82 -6.61 12.57
N ASP A 271 17.55 -6.08 11.59
CA ASP A 271 18.50 -6.87 10.81
C ASP A 271 19.83 -7.12 11.55
N GLU A 272 20.08 -6.40 12.66
CA GLU A 272 21.33 -6.49 13.42
C GLU A 272 21.24 -7.37 14.67
N ILE A 273 20.13 -8.09 14.87
CA ILE A 273 19.96 -8.95 16.05
C ILE A 273 20.95 -10.12 15.99
N PRO A 274 21.81 -10.29 17.02
CA PRO A 274 22.80 -11.36 17.05
C PRO A 274 22.11 -12.73 17.09
N LYS A 275 22.65 -13.67 16.31
CA LYS A 275 22.24 -15.07 16.28
C LYS A 275 23.37 -15.94 16.80
N ALA A 276 23.13 -16.72 17.84
CA ALA A 276 24.09 -17.68 18.37
C ALA A 276 23.51 -19.09 18.36
N LYS A 277 24.31 -20.14 18.58
CA LYS A 277 23.82 -21.53 18.56
C LYS A 277 23.13 -21.95 19.86
N GLY A 278 23.38 -21.24 20.97
CA GLY A 278 22.72 -21.49 22.26
C GLY A 278 23.16 -22.77 22.97
N VAL A 279 24.25 -23.41 22.52
CA VAL A 279 24.70 -24.71 23.05
C VAL A 279 25.69 -24.50 24.21
N LYS A 280 26.55 -23.48 24.11
CA LYS A 280 27.59 -23.18 25.10
C LYS A 280 27.24 -21.94 25.90
N GLU A 281 27.75 -21.84 27.13
CA GLU A 281 27.64 -20.63 27.96
C GLU A 281 28.18 -19.39 27.24
N SER A 282 29.29 -19.55 26.51
CA SER A 282 29.91 -18.49 25.70
C SER A 282 28.98 -17.87 24.66
N ASP A 283 27.98 -18.62 24.17
CA ASP A 283 27.00 -18.12 23.21
C ASP A 283 26.05 -17.09 23.87
N TYR A 284 25.74 -17.29 25.15
CA TYR A 284 24.90 -16.39 25.95
C TYR A 284 25.64 -15.09 26.30
N GLU A 285 26.93 -15.20 26.68
CA GLU A 285 27.79 -14.04 26.92
C GLU A 285 27.98 -13.20 25.65
N TYR A 286 28.18 -13.85 24.50
CA TYR A 286 28.26 -13.18 23.21
C TYR A 286 26.99 -12.38 22.88
N ILE A 287 25.80 -12.98 23.11
CA ILE A 287 24.53 -12.29 22.92
C ILE A 287 24.39 -11.11 23.88
N LYS A 288 24.73 -11.28 25.17
CA LYS A 288 24.71 -10.19 26.16
C LYS A 288 25.54 -9.00 25.69
N GLN A 289 26.79 -9.22 25.30
CA GLN A 289 27.69 -8.16 24.83
C GLN A 289 27.17 -7.48 23.56
N ALA A 290 26.68 -8.25 22.58
CA ALA A 290 26.14 -7.71 21.34
C ALA A 290 24.85 -6.90 21.57
N LEU A 291 24.00 -7.31 22.52
CA LEU A 291 22.81 -6.55 22.89
C LEU A 291 23.16 -5.23 23.57
N ILE A 292 24.16 -5.20 24.45
CA ILE A 292 24.66 -3.95 25.05
C ILE A 292 25.15 -3.00 23.96
N GLN A 293 25.91 -3.49 22.97
CA GLN A 293 26.35 -2.67 21.83
C GLN A 293 25.17 -2.11 21.03
N LEU A 294 24.13 -2.91 20.79
CA LEU A 294 22.90 -2.46 20.12
C LEU A 294 22.18 -1.38 20.92
N LEU A 295 22.06 -1.56 22.24
CA LEU A 295 21.41 -0.58 23.12
C LEU A 295 22.11 0.78 23.06
N ILE A 296 23.45 0.78 23.09
CA ILE A 296 24.26 2.01 22.97
C ILE A 296 24.12 2.61 21.56
N LYS A 297 24.26 1.78 20.51
CA LYS A 297 24.22 2.22 19.11
C LYS A 297 22.91 2.91 18.75
N TYR A 298 21.78 2.36 19.23
CA TYR A 298 20.44 2.87 18.94
C TYR A 298 19.85 3.74 20.06
N ARG A 299 20.61 4.01 21.13
CA ARG A 299 20.19 4.84 22.28
C ARG A 299 18.87 4.37 22.88
N ILE A 300 18.76 3.05 23.08
CA ILE A 300 17.54 2.40 23.59
C ILE A 300 17.57 2.47 25.11
N TYR A 301 16.82 3.40 25.69
CA TYR A 301 16.75 3.59 27.14
C TYR A 301 15.34 3.38 27.72
N GLN A 302 14.32 3.26 26.87
CA GLN A 302 12.94 3.10 27.34
C GLN A 302 12.60 1.63 27.59
N GLU A 303 11.85 1.36 28.66
CA GLU A 303 11.41 0.00 29.00
C GLU A 303 10.55 -0.64 27.88
N ARG A 304 9.80 0.17 27.14
CA ARG A 304 9.00 -0.28 26.00
C ARG A 304 9.89 -0.84 24.89
N ASP A 305 10.96 -0.13 24.56
CA ASP A 305 11.89 -0.53 23.50
C ASP A 305 12.74 -1.73 23.92
N MET A 306 13.08 -1.84 25.21
CA MET A 306 13.71 -3.04 25.79
C MET A 306 12.81 -4.27 25.63
N LYS A 307 11.50 -4.15 25.87
CA LYS A 307 10.54 -5.26 25.65
C LYS A 307 10.45 -5.65 24.18
N ILE A 308 10.54 -4.68 23.26
CA ILE A 308 10.55 -4.94 21.82
C ILE A 308 11.85 -5.67 21.42
N LEU A 309 13.01 -5.21 21.90
CA LEU A 309 14.30 -5.85 21.65
C LEU A 309 14.28 -7.30 22.14
N PHE A 310 13.78 -7.53 23.36
CA PHE A 310 13.60 -8.85 23.95
C PHE A 310 12.73 -9.77 23.08
N GLY A 311 11.53 -9.30 22.71
CA GLY A 311 10.61 -10.09 21.86
C GLY A 311 11.25 -10.47 20.53
N ARG A 312 12.04 -9.57 19.93
CA ARG A 312 12.73 -9.85 18.68
C ARG A 312 13.92 -10.80 18.85
N THR A 313 14.68 -10.70 19.93
CA THR A 313 15.77 -11.65 20.24
C THR A 313 15.25 -13.07 20.41
N VAL A 314 14.10 -13.25 21.05
CA VAL A 314 13.45 -14.57 21.20
C VAL A 314 13.04 -15.13 19.84
N VAL A 315 12.43 -14.31 18.97
CA VAL A 315 12.01 -14.74 17.62
C VAL A 315 13.21 -15.15 16.74
N HIS A 316 14.37 -14.49 16.91
CA HIS A 316 15.58 -14.80 16.12
C HIS A 316 16.40 -15.96 16.68
N ASN A 317 16.25 -16.27 17.98
CA ASN A 317 16.99 -17.30 18.70
C ASN A 317 16.05 -18.33 19.34
N GLN A 318 15.10 -18.88 18.56
CA GLN A 318 14.05 -19.80 19.05
C GLN A 318 14.59 -21.09 19.68
N HIS A 319 15.82 -21.47 19.35
CA HIS A 319 16.49 -22.67 19.87
C HIS A 319 17.18 -22.45 21.23
N MET A 320 17.23 -21.22 21.74
CA MET A 320 17.80 -20.91 23.05
C MET A 320 16.77 -21.09 24.17
N LYS A 321 17.25 -21.42 25.38
CA LYS A 321 16.38 -21.52 26.55
C LYS A 321 15.87 -20.14 26.96
N MET A 322 14.56 -20.00 27.10
CA MET A 322 13.91 -18.73 27.43
C MET A 322 14.38 -18.17 28.77
N ASP A 323 14.48 -19.02 29.80
CA ASP A 323 14.93 -18.62 31.15
C ASP A 323 16.31 -17.94 31.14
N LYS A 324 17.25 -18.42 30.31
CA LYS A 324 18.58 -17.82 30.20
C LYS A 324 18.55 -16.49 29.45
N LEU A 325 17.66 -16.33 28.47
CA LEU A 325 17.47 -15.05 27.78
C LEU A 325 16.85 -14.01 28.72
N ASP A 326 15.85 -14.41 29.52
CA ASP A 326 15.26 -13.54 30.55
C ASP A 326 16.32 -13.05 31.55
N GLN A 327 17.16 -13.97 32.05
CA GLN A 327 18.26 -13.65 32.96
C GLN A 327 19.25 -12.62 32.36
N ILE A 328 19.63 -12.78 31.08
CA ILE A 328 20.50 -11.81 30.39
C ILE A 328 19.87 -10.41 30.39
N PHE A 329 18.57 -10.30 30.12
CA PHE A 329 17.89 -9.00 30.08
C PHE A 329 17.71 -8.39 31.48
N GLU A 330 17.53 -9.20 32.53
CA GLU A 330 17.56 -8.73 33.91
C GLU A 330 18.94 -8.21 34.31
N GLU A 331 20.01 -8.92 33.95
CA GLU A 331 21.38 -8.47 34.18
C GLU A 331 21.67 -7.14 33.47
N ILE A 332 21.31 -7.02 32.18
CA ILE A 332 21.47 -5.77 31.41
C ILE A 332 20.70 -4.62 32.05
N LYS A 333 19.46 -4.85 32.52
CA LYS A 333 18.70 -3.81 33.25
C LYS A 333 19.43 -3.38 34.51
N SER A 334 19.90 -4.33 35.31
CA SER A 334 20.64 -4.06 36.55
C SER A 334 21.97 -3.33 36.31
N GLU A 335 22.60 -3.52 35.14
CA GLU A 335 23.83 -2.82 34.74
C GLU A 335 23.55 -1.40 34.24
N LEU A 336 22.39 -1.15 33.62
CA LEU A 336 21.98 0.17 33.12
C LEU A 336 21.45 1.09 34.22
N ASP A 337 20.88 0.53 35.29
CA ASP A 337 20.37 1.29 36.43
C ASP A 337 21.49 1.76 37.38
N LYS A 338 22.73 1.29 37.17
CA LYS A 338 23.94 1.75 37.88
C LYS A 338 24.56 2.95 37.19
#